data_AF-A0A521U4X3-F1
#
_entry.id   AF-A0A521U4X3-F1
#
_cell.length_a   1.000
_cell.length_b   1.000
_cell.length_c   1.000
_cell.angle_alpha   90.00
_cell.angle_beta   90.00
_cell.angle_gamma   90.00
#
_symmetry.space_group_name_H-M   'P 1'
#
loop_
_entity.id
_entity.type
_entity.pdbx_description
1 polymer ?
#
loop_
_entity_poly.entity_id
_entity_poly.type
_entity_poly.pdbx_seq_one_letter_code
_entity_poly.pdbx_strand_id
1 'polypeptide(L)'
;MKYFFFVIGMLLVMIPSVHAQLTDDEKTSNFGKNSNELLIMPDLYNIHNTIVCGTVIGKDPDKITPRPEYSSYMEGSSYSIKVEKYFKNPNSNATIDALGSEDSNGPKSMLPFEIGQIGLFYIDKIDEKINTLSLDSIKVKTCKSIHLVSPLKQFKSGISSDKIQCKESSVLVTKYDGSPVCVKPESIGKLLQRGWLQKISTVNLAVPRGDYTFKPSLTVEGLNETYSVGQKIEFTVKFNGTGYDCGYPQLRIEDSNHDIIWENSGVVSLCDPDMKKIHIEKKWIINDSTHFGIPVIDKGGYYTLFVTFSDDIIQKDFVVRW
;
A
#
# COMPACT_ATOMS: atom_id res chain seq x y z
N MET A 1 -30.73 76.51 18.87
CA MET A 1 -30.82 75.05 18.63
C MET A 1 -31.85 74.78 17.55
N LYS A 2 -31.40 74.50 16.32
CA LYS A 2 -32.25 73.99 15.23
C LYS A 2 -31.48 72.84 14.59
N TYR A 3 -32.01 71.63 14.71
CA TYR A 3 -31.42 70.41 14.19
C TYR A 3 -31.59 70.37 12.66
N PHE A 4 -30.48 70.21 11.95
CA PHE A 4 -30.43 69.96 10.51
C PHE A 4 -30.55 68.44 10.30
N PHE A 5 -31.64 68.00 9.67
CA PHE A 5 -31.79 66.62 9.22
C PHE A 5 -31.02 66.43 7.91
N PHE A 6 -30.00 65.57 7.93
CA PHE A 6 -29.33 65.07 6.73
C PHE A 6 -30.13 63.86 6.22
N VAL A 7 -30.80 64.03 5.07
CA VAL A 7 -31.40 62.92 4.32
C VAL A 7 -30.31 62.36 3.40
N ILE A 8 -29.73 61.22 3.79
CA ILE A 8 -28.85 60.45 2.90
C ILE A 8 -29.75 59.61 1.99
N GLY A 9 -29.88 60.04 0.73
CA GLY A 9 -30.48 59.25 -0.33
C GLY A 9 -29.61 58.04 -0.62
N MET A 10 -30.08 56.86 -0.22
CA MET A 10 -29.45 55.58 -0.54
C MET A 10 -29.83 55.23 -1.99
N LEU A 11 -28.90 55.45 -2.92
CA LEU A 11 -29.03 55.06 -4.31
C LEU A 11 -28.86 53.53 -4.40
N LEU A 12 -29.99 52.81 -4.46
CA LEU A 12 -30.02 51.38 -4.78
C LEU A 12 -29.63 51.20 -6.25
N VAL A 13 -28.37 50.84 -6.50
CA VAL A 13 -27.94 50.30 -7.80
C VAL A 13 -28.46 48.87 -7.87
N MET A 14 -29.53 48.67 -8.63
CA MET A 14 -30.01 47.35 -9.05
C MET A 14 -28.95 46.73 -9.97
N ILE A 15 -28.10 45.86 -9.43
CA ILE A 15 -27.26 44.98 -10.23
C ILE A 15 -28.18 43.84 -10.73
N PRO A 16 -28.36 43.66 -12.05
CA PRO A 16 -29.12 42.54 -12.56
C PRO A 16 -28.42 41.24 -12.14
N SER A 17 -29.16 40.40 -11.41
CA SER A 17 -28.74 39.06 -11.02
C SER A 17 -28.61 38.21 -12.28
N VAL A 18 -27.39 38.12 -12.80
CA VAL A 18 -27.05 37.17 -13.86
C VAL A 18 -27.10 35.78 -13.22
N HIS A 19 -28.23 35.09 -13.42
CA HIS A 19 -28.31 33.64 -13.26
C HIS A 19 -27.38 33.02 -14.31
N ALA A 20 -26.12 32.80 -13.93
CA ALA A 20 -25.27 31.87 -14.64
C ALA A 20 -25.83 30.47 -14.38
N GLN A 21 -26.67 29.99 -15.30
CA GLN A 21 -26.87 28.56 -15.48
C GLN A 21 -25.50 27.96 -15.81
N LEU A 22 -24.85 27.40 -14.79
CA LEU A 22 -23.79 26.42 -14.98
C LEU A 22 -24.46 25.24 -15.69
N THR A 23 -24.27 25.17 -17.01
CA THR A 23 -24.52 23.95 -17.77
C THR A 23 -23.56 22.90 -17.22
N ASP A 24 -24.12 21.83 -16.67
CA ASP A 24 -23.42 20.59 -16.37
C ASP A 24 -22.90 20.00 -17.69
N ASP A 25 -21.78 20.53 -18.17
CA ASP A 25 -20.98 19.90 -19.21
C ASP A 25 -20.34 18.65 -18.62
N GLU A 26 -21.13 17.58 -18.63
CA GLU A 26 -20.77 16.25 -19.09
C GLU A 26 -19.25 15.97 -19.16
N LYS A 27 -18.62 15.78 -17.99
CA LYS A 27 -17.40 14.97 -17.87
C LYS A 27 -17.77 13.48 -17.88
N THR A 28 -18.59 13.06 -18.84
CA THR A 28 -18.47 11.69 -19.37
C THR A 28 -17.14 11.66 -20.10
N SER A 29 -16.11 11.16 -19.41
CA SER A 29 -14.92 10.63 -20.04
C SER A 29 -15.35 9.83 -21.27
N ASN A 30 -14.95 10.30 -22.46
CA ASN A 30 -15.14 9.63 -23.73
C ASN A 30 -14.37 8.30 -23.72
N PHE A 31 -14.88 7.32 -22.97
CA PHE A 31 -14.53 5.92 -23.13
C PHE A 31 -15.22 5.43 -24.39
N GLY A 32 -14.41 5.16 -25.41
CA GLY A 32 -14.86 4.81 -26.76
C GLY A 32 -15.97 3.75 -26.76
N LYS A 33 -17.09 4.12 -27.37
CA LYS A 33 -18.37 3.40 -27.46
C LYS A 33 -18.34 2.00 -28.13
N ASN A 34 -17.19 1.36 -28.33
CA ASN A 34 -17.12 0.08 -29.06
C ASN A 34 -16.21 -1.01 -28.46
N SER A 35 -15.66 -0.83 -27.25
CA SER A 35 -15.01 -1.95 -26.56
C SER A 35 -15.89 -2.44 -25.42
N ASN A 36 -16.46 -3.65 -25.54
CA ASN A 36 -17.17 -4.34 -24.45
C ASN A 36 -16.27 -4.70 -23.25
N GLU A 37 -14.99 -4.29 -23.26
CA GLU A 37 -14.00 -4.55 -22.22
C GLU A 37 -13.87 -3.34 -21.30
N LEU A 38 -13.98 -3.59 -20.00
CA LEU A 38 -13.73 -2.62 -18.96
C LEU A 38 -12.31 -2.79 -18.45
N LEU A 39 -11.54 -1.70 -18.45
CA LEU A 39 -10.17 -1.69 -17.96
C LEU A 39 -10.12 -1.08 -16.56
N ILE A 40 -9.45 -1.77 -15.64
CA ILE A 40 -9.18 -1.22 -14.30
C ILE A 40 -8.13 -0.13 -14.45
N MET A 41 -8.49 1.09 -14.07
CA MET A 41 -7.56 2.22 -14.05
C MET A 41 -6.47 1.96 -13.03
N PRO A 42 -5.19 2.09 -13.39
CA PRO A 42 -4.11 1.79 -12.44
C PRO A 42 -4.03 2.76 -11.27
N ASP A 43 -4.46 4.01 -11.44
CA ASP A 43 -4.53 4.98 -10.33
C ASP A 43 -5.49 4.47 -9.25
N LEU A 44 -6.69 4.05 -9.66
CA LEU A 44 -7.65 3.39 -8.76
C LEU A 44 -7.11 2.07 -8.21
N TYR A 45 -6.35 1.33 -9.01
CA TYR A 45 -5.72 0.10 -8.54
C TYR A 45 -4.82 0.38 -7.33
N ASN A 46 -4.01 1.44 -7.39
CA ASN A 46 -3.03 1.74 -6.36
C ASN A 46 -3.66 2.34 -5.10
N ILE A 47 -4.74 3.11 -5.24
CA ILE A 47 -5.39 3.80 -4.11
C ILE A 47 -6.14 2.82 -3.19
N HIS A 48 -6.90 1.87 -3.76
CA HIS A 48 -7.81 1.05 -2.96
C HIS A 48 -7.15 -0.18 -2.34
N ASN A 49 -7.59 -0.57 -1.15
CA ASN A 49 -7.04 -1.76 -0.47
C ASN A 49 -7.40 -3.05 -1.21
N THR A 50 -8.65 -3.22 -1.61
CA THR A 50 -9.17 -4.43 -2.22
C THR A 50 -10.00 -4.07 -3.44
N ILE A 51 -9.85 -4.85 -4.51
CA ILE A 51 -10.62 -4.65 -5.76
C ILE A 51 -11.18 -5.98 -6.17
N VAL A 52 -12.50 -6.05 -6.26
CA VAL A 52 -13.23 -7.27 -6.56
C VAL A 52 -14.31 -7.02 -7.59
N CYS A 53 -14.61 -8.04 -8.38
CA CYS A 53 -15.88 -8.10 -9.08
C CYS A 53 -16.73 -9.22 -8.50
N GLY A 54 -18.00 -8.92 -8.30
CA GLY A 54 -18.92 -9.83 -7.66
C GLY A 54 -20.37 -9.40 -7.80
N THR A 55 -21.26 -10.20 -7.21
CA THR A 55 -22.70 -9.97 -7.19
C THR A 55 -23.13 -9.57 -5.79
N VAL A 56 -23.93 -8.50 -5.67
CA VAL A 56 -24.55 -8.14 -4.38
C VAL A 56 -25.61 -9.18 -4.02
N ILE A 57 -25.43 -9.85 -2.89
CA ILE A 57 -26.34 -10.91 -2.40
C ILE A 57 -27.15 -10.48 -1.19
N GLY A 58 -26.75 -9.40 -0.53
CA GLY A 58 -27.45 -8.82 0.61
C GLY A 58 -27.23 -7.32 0.68
N LYS A 59 -28.26 -6.61 1.13
CA LYS A 59 -28.24 -5.17 1.41
C LYS A 59 -29.05 -4.94 2.68
N ASP A 60 -28.45 -4.29 3.66
CA ASP A 60 -29.07 -3.96 4.94
C ASP A 60 -28.94 -2.44 5.17
N PRO A 61 -30.02 -1.67 4.96
CA PRO A 61 -30.00 -0.21 5.11
C PRO A 61 -29.95 0.24 6.58
N ASP A 62 -30.36 -0.62 7.51
CA ASP A 62 -30.50 -0.27 8.93
C ASP A 62 -29.25 -0.65 9.76
N LYS A 63 -28.26 -1.28 9.14
CA LYS A 63 -27.03 -1.72 9.80
C LYS A 63 -26.06 -0.56 9.98
N ILE A 64 -26.37 0.30 10.94
CA ILE A 64 -25.46 1.33 11.44
C ILE A 64 -24.37 0.63 12.25
N THR A 65 -23.11 0.73 11.82
CA THR A 65 -21.98 0.38 12.68
C THR A 65 -21.62 1.60 13.52
N PRO A 66 -21.82 1.58 14.85
CA PRO A 66 -21.38 2.66 15.70
C PRO A 66 -19.85 2.73 15.65
N ARG A 67 -19.29 3.82 15.12
CA ARG A 67 -17.87 4.12 15.29
C ARG A 67 -17.73 4.81 16.65
N PRO A 68 -17.03 4.22 17.65
CA PRO A 68 -17.01 4.76 19.00
C PRO A 68 -16.30 6.12 19.13
N GLU A 69 -15.47 6.49 18.15
CA GLU A 69 -14.54 7.63 18.29
C GLU A 69 -14.83 8.85 17.41
N TYR A 70 -15.78 8.78 16.47
CA TYR A 70 -16.18 9.92 15.64
C TYR A 70 -17.70 10.03 15.60
N SER A 71 -18.25 11.03 16.28
CA SER A 71 -19.69 11.24 16.50
C SER A 71 -20.50 11.64 15.26
N SER A 72 -19.89 11.67 14.08
CA SER A 72 -20.62 11.79 12.81
C SER A 72 -20.94 10.38 12.30
N TYR A 73 -22.15 9.91 12.60
CA TYR A 73 -22.69 8.69 12.02
C TYR A 73 -22.63 8.80 10.49
N MET A 74 -21.94 7.87 9.83
CA MET A 74 -22.18 7.65 8.42
C MET A 74 -23.45 6.82 8.34
N GLU A 75 -24.54 7.45 7.93
CA GLU A 75 -25.71 6.72 7.46
C GLU A 75 -25.28 6.00 6.18
N GLY A 76 -25.61 4.72 6.08
CA GLY A 76 -25.13 3.90 4.97
C GLY A 76 -25.66 2.49 5.03
N SER A 77 -25.86 1.92 3.84
CA SER A 77 -26.23 0.52 3.67
C SER A 77 -25.01 -0.38 3.84
N SER A 78 -25.19 -1.51 4.52
CA SER A 78 -24.23 -2.62 4.49
C SER A 78 -24.53 -3.53 3.31
N TYR A 79 -23.50 -3.87 2.54
CA TYR A 79 -23.59 -4.73 1.37
C TYR A 79 -22.83 -6.03 1.60
N SER A 80 -23.47 -7.17 1.35
CA SER A 80 -22.82 -8.47 1.25
C SER A 80 -22.60 -8.82 -0.21
N ILE A 81 -21.35 -8.98 -0.61
CA ILE A 81 -20.91 -9.15 -2.00
C ILE A 81 -20.34 -10.54 -2.16
N LYS A 82 -20.96 -11.38 -2.99
CA LYS A 82 -20.38 -12.66 -3.41
C LYS A 82 -19.30 -12.40 -4.43
N VAL A 83 -18.05 -12.67 -4.07
CA VAL A 83 -16.89 -12.41 -4.93
C VAL A 83 -16.79 -13.48 -6.01
N GLU A 84 -16.75 -13.05 -7.26
CA GLU A 84 -16.50 -13.92 -8.41
C GLU A 84 -15.03 -13.88 -8.82
N LYS A 85 -14.39 -12.73 -8.66
CA LYS A 85 -13.00 -12.51 -9.06
C LYS A 85 -12.34 -11.41 -8.23
N TYR A 86 -11.14 -11.71 -7.75
CA TYR A 86 -10.25 -10.70 -7.17
C TYR A 86 -9.40 -10.06 -8.27
N PHE A 87 -9.10 -8.77 -8.10
CA PHE A 87 -8.11 -8.06 -8.89
C PHE A 87 -6.96 -7.56 -8.02
N LYS A 88 -7.22 -7.31 -6.74
CA LYS A 88 -6.23 -6.88 -5.75
C LYS A 88 -6.52 -7.50 -4.40
N ASN A 89 -5.47 -7.95 -3.71
CA ASN A 89 -5.49 -8.52 -2.36
C ASN A 89 -6.52 -9.66 -2.21
N PRO A 90 -6.28 -10.82 -2.85
CA PRO A 90 -7.17 -11.97 -2.75
C PRO A 90 -7.32 -12.43 -1.31
N ASN A 91 -8.55 -12.76 -0.94
CA ASN A 91 -8.89 -13.37 0.34
C ASN A 91 -9.52 -14.75 0.06
N SER A 92 -9.39 -15.69 0.99
CA SER A 92 -10.05 -17.01 0.92
C SER A 92 -11.57 -16.92 1.07
N ASN A 93 -12.09 -15.77 1.50
CA ASN A 93 -13.53 -15.59 1.70
C ASN A 93 -14.28 -15.46 0.36
N ALA A 94 -15.32 -16.26 0.18
CA ALA A 94 -16.21 -16.17 -1.00
C ALA A 94 -17.13 -14.94 -0.97
N THR A 95 -17.22 -14.26 0.17
CA THR A 95 -18.08 -13.10 0.40
C THR A 95 -17.31 -11.98 1.10
N ILE A 96 -17.62 -10.74 0.74
CA ILE A 96 -17.11 -9.53 1.41
C ILE A 96 -18.30 -8.70 1.86
N ASP A 97 -18.30 -8.32 3.12
CA ASP A 97 -19.21 -7.30 3.64
C ASP A 97 -18.51 -5.94 3.57
N ALA A 98 -19.19 -4.93 3.04
CA ALA A 98 -18.69 -3.56 2.94
C ALA A 98 -19.81 -2.55 3.21
N LEU A 99 -19.47 -1.41 3.84
CA LEU A 99 -20.39 -0.30 4.05
C LEU A 99 -20.35 0.65 2.85
N GLY A 100 -21.50 1.18 2.44
CA GLY A 100 -21.57 2.24 1.44
C GLY A 100 -22.59 3.30 1.83
N SER A 101 -22.29 4.57 1.54
CA SER A 101 -23.21 5.69 1.78
C SER A 101 -24.26 5.75 0.68
N GLU A 102 -25.51 6.11 1.04
CA GLU A 102 -26.62 6.27 0.10
C GLU A 102 -27.04 7.74 -0.07
N ASP A 103 -26.36 8.64 0.63
CA ASP A 103 -26.82 9.97 0.93
C ASP A 103 -26.70 10.85 -0.32
N SER A 104 -27.84 11.25 -0.88
CA SER A 104 -27.95 12.18 -2.00
C SER A 104 -27.42 13.60 -1.69
N ASN A 105 -27.05 13.88 -0.44
CA ASN A 105 -26.64 15.20 0.04
C ASN A 105 -25.13 15.36 0.19
N GLY A 106 -24.34 14.30 -0.02
CA GLY A 106 -22.89 14.38 -0.17
C GLY A 106 -22.49 14.83 -1.58
N PRO A 107 -21.31 15.43 -1.78
CA PRO A 107 -20.83 15.79 -3.11
C PRO A 107 -20.59 14.51 -3.93
N LYS A 108 -21.57 14.19 -4.78
CA LYS A 108 -21.65 13.09 -5.78
C LYS A 108 -22.07 11.71 -5.25
N SER A 109 -23.36 11.44 -5.43
CA SER A 109 -24.01 10.16 -5.75
C SER A 109 -23.11 8.92 -5.77
N MET A 110 -23.02 8.23 -4.64
CA MET A 110 -22.61 6.84 -4.66
C MET A 110 -23.69 6.04 -5.41
N LEU A 111 -23.32 5.19 -6.36
CA LEU A 111 -24.28 4.39 -7.11
C LEU A 111 -24.87 3.32 -6.16
N PRO A 112 -26.16 3.38 -5.76
CA PRO A 112 -26.73 2.35 -4.92
C PRO A 112 -26.73 1.04 -5.71
N PHE A 113 -26.11 0.00 -5.14
CA PHE A 113 -26.18 -1.34 -5.71
C PHE A 113 -27.43 -2.04 -5.17
N GLU A 114 -28.16 -2.72 -6.06
CA GLU A 114 -29.29 -3.54 -5.66
C GLU A 114 -28.89 -5.01 -5.59
N ILE A 115 -29.64 -5.79 -4.79
CA ILE A 115 -29.46 -7.24 -4.73
C ILE A 115 -29.58 -7.83 -6.15
N GLY A 116 -28.63 -8.69 -6.51
CA GLY A 116 -28.50 -9.30 -7.83
C GLY A 116 -27.69 -8.49 -8.85
N GLN A 117 -27.30 -7.24 -8.53
CA GLN A 117 -26.42 -6.46 -9.41
C GLN A 117 -24.97 -6.91 -9.30
N ILE A 118 -24.29 -6.89 -10.45
CA ILE A 118 -22.86 -7.16 -10.55
C ILE A 118 -22.12 -5.82 -10.54
N GLY A 119 -21.08 -5.72 -9.73
CA GLY A 119 -20.26 -4.54 -9.59
C GLY A 119 -18.76 -4.85 -9.69
N LEU A 120 -18.01 -3.87 -10.18
CA LEU A 120 -16.58 -3.74 -9.88
C LEU A 120 -16.49 -2.84 -8.66
N PHE A 121 -16.15 -3.45 -7.53
CA PHE A 121 -16.11 -2.79 -6.23
C PHE A 121 -14.67 -2.45 -5.87
N TYR A 122 -14.46 -1.17 -5.59
CA TYR A 122 -13.24 -0.65 -5.01
C TYR A 122 -13.48 -0.50 -3.51
N ILE A 123 -12.68 -1.17 -2.70
CA ILE A 123 -12.92 -1.34 -1.28
C ILE A 123 -11.72 -0.81 -0.50
N ASP A 124 -12.00 0.11 0.41
CA ASP A 124 -11.05 0.67 1.35
C ASP A 124 -11.24 0.04 2.73
N LYS A 125 -10.19 0.06 3.55
CA LYS A 125 -10.24 -0.41 4.93
C LYS A 125 -10.12 0.74 5.92
N ILE A 126 -11.12 0.87 6.79
CA ILE A 126 -11.08 1.75 7.96
C ILE A 126 -10.70 0.91 9.17
N ASP A 127 -9.65 1.34 9.89
CA ASP A 127 -9.14 0.70 11.12
C ASP A 127 -8.87 -0.81 10.96
N GLU A 128 -8.43 -1.22 9.76
CA GLU A 128 -8.13 -2.61 9.31
C GLU A 128 -9.30 -3.61 9.36
N LYS A 129 -10.42 -3.24 9.98
CA LYS A 129 -11.55 -4.13 10.31
C LYS A 129 -12.79 -3.88 9.47
N ILE A 130 -12.99 -2.64 9.02
CA ILE A 130 -14.24 -2.24 8.35
C ILE A 130 -13.94 -1.98 6.88
N ASN A 131 -14.58 -2.73 6.00
CA ASN A 131 -14.53 -2.47 4.56
C ASN A 131 -15.54 -1.39 4.19
N THR A 132 -15.13 -0.43 3.38
CA THR A 132 -16.01 0.61 2.82
C THR A 132 -15.92 0.62 1.31
N LEU A 133 -17.07 0.69 0.65
CA LEU A 133 -17.15 0.87 -0.80
C LEU A 133 -16.71 2.30 -1.17
N SER A 134 -15.78 2.40 -2.12
CA SER A 134 -15.40 3.69 -2.73
C SER A 134 -16.44 4.14 -3.74
N LEU A 135 -16.54 5.46 -3.93
CA LEU A 135 -17.29 6.13 -4.99
C LEU A 135 -16.86 5.71 -6.40
N ASP A 136 -15.66 5.15 -6.55
CA ASP A 136 -15.15 4.61 -7.81
C ASP A 136 -15.78 3.26 -8.19
N SER A 137 -16.57 2.67 -7.29
CA SER A 137 -17.30 1.42 -7.56
C SER A 137 -18.33 1.62 -8.66
N ILE A 138 -18.35 0.71 -9.64
CA ILE A 138 -19.21 0.84 -10.82
C ILE A 138 -19.99 -0.44 -11.10
N LYS A 139 -21.22 -0.28 -11.60
CA LYS A 139 -22.05 -1.38 -12.07
C LYS A 139 -21.48 -1.94 -13.38
N VAL A 140 -21.42 -3.26 -13.47
CA VAL A 140 -20.90 -3.97 -14.65
C VAL A 140 -21.88 -5.05 -15.06
N LYS A 141 -21.85 -5.45 -16.34
CA LYS A 141 -22.71 -6.56 -16.83
C LYS A 141 -22.16 -7.94 -16.45
N THR A 142 -20.85 -8.06 -16.33
CA THR A 142 -20.16 -9.32 -16.05
C THR A 142 -18.74 -9.08 -15.59
N CYS A 143 -18.21 -9.95 -14.74
CA CYS A 143 -16.80 -9.93 -14.32
C CYS A 143 -15.83 -10.45 -15.39
N LYS A 144 -16.34 -11.09 -16.45
CA LYS A 144 -15.50 -11.71 -17.51
C LYS A 144 -14.79 -10.69 -18.38
N SER A 145 -15.40 -9.54 -18.64
CA SER A 145 -14.87 -8.49 -19.52
C SER A 145 -13.96 -7.50 -18.80
N ILE A 146 -13.68 -7.73 -17.51
CA ILE A 146 -12.83 -6.85 -16.71
C ILE A 146 -11.40 -7.37 -16.76
N HIS A 147 -10.52 -6.53 -17.30
CA HIS A 147 -9.12 -6.87 -17.48
C HIS A 147 -8.22 -5.83 -16.83
N LEU A 148 -7.22 -6.33 -16.10
CA LEU A 148 -6.09 -5.51 -15.70
C LEU A 148 -5.27 -5.17 -16.95
N VAL A 149 -4.95 -3.88 -17.09
CA VAL A 149 -4.14 -3.35 -18.19
C VAL A 149 -2.76 -4.03 -18.18
N SER A 150 -2.18 -4.31 -19.36
CA SER A 150 -0.86 -4.95 -19.40
C SER A 150 0.23 -4.05 -18.78
N PRO A 151 1.30 -4.61 -18.20
CA PRO A 151 2.35 -3.84 -17.53
C PRO A 151 2.95 -2.74 -18.40
N LEU A 152 3.22 -3.05 -19.67
CA LEU A 152 3.73 -2.08 -20.63
C LEU A 152 2.73 -0.95 -20.92
N LYS A 153 1.43 -1.23 -20.96
CA LYS A 153 0.41 -0.20 -21.14
C LYS A 153 0.28 0.69 -19.90
N GLN A 154 0.39 0.12 -18.70
CA GLN A 154 0.45 0.89 -17.44
C GLN A 154 1.69 1.80 -17.44
N PHE A 155 2.87 1.27 -17.76
CA PHE A 155 4.09 2.07 -17.84
C PHE A 155 3.97 3.24 -18.82
N LYS A 156 3.42 2.98 -20.02
CA LYS A 156 3.20 3.99 -21.04
C LYS A 156 2.14 5.04 -20.67
N SER A 157 1.27 4.76 -19.69
CA SER A 157 0.35 5.77 -19.14
C SER A 157 0.98 6.62 -18.03
N GLY A 158 2.29 6.49 -17.80
CA GLY A 158 3.03 7.32 -16.84
C GLY A 158 3.13 6.73 -15.42
N ILE A 159 2.74 5.48 -15.22
CA ILE A 159 2.85 4.82 -13.92
C ILE A 159 4.29 4.38 -13.69
N SER A 160 4.84 4.77 -12.54
CA SER A 160 6.18 4.39 -12.14
C SER A 160 6.33 2.87 -12.09
N SER A 161 7.48 2.35 -12.53
CA SER A 161 7.69 0.91 -12.69
C SER A 161 7.37 0.12 -11.42
N ASP A 162 7.75 0.61 -10.25
CA ASP A 162 7.49 0.02 -8.92
C ASP A 162 6.00 -0.05 -8.53
N LYS A 163 5.14 0.74 -9.18
CA LYS A 163 3.68 0.78 -8.94
C LYS A 163 2.87 0.01 -9.99
N ILE A 164 3.55 -0.71 -10.88
CA ILE A 164 2.88 -1.48 -11.93
C ILE A 164 2.37 -2.80 -11.38
N GLN A 165 1.15 -3.11 -11.79
CA GLN A 165 0.39 -4.18 -11.19
C GLN A 165 0.34 -5.38 -12.11
N CYS A 166 0.71 -6.53 -11.56
CA CYS A 166 0.70 -7.79 -12.27
C CYS A 166 -0.63 -8.50 -12.12
N LYS A 167 -0.98 -9.31 -13.13
CA LYS A 167 -2.03 -10.32 -12.96
C LYS A 167 -1.60 -11.31 -11.88
N GLU A 168 -2.60 -11.92 -11.23
CA GLU A 168 -2.41 -12.92 -10.19
C GLU A 168 -1.30 -13.93 -10.57
N SER A 169 -0.52 -14.35 -9.58
CA SER A 169 0.61 -15.29 -9.71
C SER A 169 1.79 -14.86 -10.57
N SER A 170 1.80 -13.63 -11.09
CA SER A 170 2.97 -13.07 -11.79
C SER A 170 3.69 -12.05 -10.91
N VAL A 171 5.01 -11.99 -11.03
CA VAL A 171 5.86 -10.99 -10.38
C VAL A 171 6.31 -9.95 -11.38
N LEU A 172 6.41 -8.71 -10.89
CA LEU A 172 6.92 -7.60 -11.66
C LEU A 172 8.45 -7.69 -11.72
N VAL A 173 9.00 -7.63 -12.93
CA VAL A 173 10.45 -7.57 -13.18
C VAL A 173 10.75 -6.54 -14.25
N THR A 174 12.02 -6.10 -14.30
CA THR A 174 12.49 -5.17 -15.32
C THR A 174 13.21 -5.92 -16.43
N LYS A 175 12.80 -5.68 -17.68
CA LYS A 175 13.44 -6.22 -18.88
C LYS A 175 14.78 -5.52 -19.14
N TYR A 176 15.64 -6.09 -19.97
CA TYR A 176 16.95 -5.50 -20.32
C TYR A 176 16.89 -4.05 -20.86
N ASP A 177 15.75 -3.65 -21.43
CA ASP A 177 15.51 -2.30 -21.98
C ASP A 177 14.92 -1.33 -20.94
N GLY A 178 14.85 -1.73 -19.66
CA GLY A 178 14.26 -0.94 -18.58
C GLY A 178 12.74 -0.99 -18.52
N SER A 179 12.06 -1.66 -19.46
CA SER A 179 10.61 -1.76 -19.45
C SER A 179 10.11 -2.79 -18.43
N PRO A 180 9.01 -2.50 -17.71
CA PRO A 180 8.43 -3.41 -16.73
C PRO A 180 7.63 -4.52 -17.42
N VAL A 181 7.79 -5.74 -16.92
CA VAL A 181 7.08 -6.92 -17.41
C VAL A 181 6.66 -7.80 -16.24
N CYS A 182 5.47 -8.38 -16.32
CA CYS A 182 5.01 -9.37 -15.36
C CYS A 182 5.31 -10.76 -15.89
N VAL A 183 6.02 -11.55 -15.10
CA VAL A 183 6.44 -12.91 -15.46
C VAL A 183 6.04 -13.87 -14.36
N LYS A 184 5.84 -15.15 -14.69
CA LYS A 184 5.65 -16.16 -13.66
C LYS A 184 6.96 -16.39 -12.89
N PRO A 185 6.92 -16.59 -11.56
CA PRO A 185 8.11 -16.82 -10.74
C PRO A 185 9.06 -17.89 -11.31
N GLU A 186 8.52 -19.02 -11.77
CA GLU A 186 9.28 -20.14 -12.32
C GLU A 186 9.99 -19.82 -13.65
N SER A 187 9.61 -18.72 -14.32
CA SER A 187 10.24 -18.27 -15.57
C SER A 187 11.40 -17.31 -15.35
N ILE A 188 11.54 -16.71 -14.16
CA ILE A 188 12.56 -15.67 -13.89
C ILE A 188 13.96 -16.19 -14.19
N GLY A 189 14.35 -17.35 -13.65
CA GLY A 189 15.69 -17.91 -13.84
C GLY A 189 16.04 -18.14 -15.32
N LYS A 190 15.09 -18.67 -16.10
CA LYS A 190 15.27 -18.89 -17.55
C LYS A 190 15.39 -17.57 -18.31
N LEU A 191 14.61 -16.56 -17.94
CA LEU A 191 14.67 -15.24 -18.58
C LEU A 191 15.95 -14.48 -18.21
N LEU A 192 16.43 -14.62 -16.98
CA LEU A 192 17.72 -14.08 -16.53
C LEU A 192 18.90 -14.72 -17.29
N GLN A 193 18.90 -16.06 -17.43
CA GLN A 193 19.95 -16.80 -18.16
C GLN A 193 20.01 -16.40 -19.65
N ARG A 194 18.87 -16.04 -20.24
CA ARG A 194 18.76 -15.57 -21.63
C ARG A 194 19.08 -14.08 -21.81
N GLY A 195 19.41 -13.36 -20.73
CA GLY A 195 19.64 -11.90 -20.78
C GLY A 195 18.38 -11.09 -21.09
N TRP A 196 17.19 -11.67 -20.90
CA TRP A 196 15.92 -10.98 -21.14
C TRP A 196 15.54 -10.04 -20.00
N LEU A 197 15.80 -10.46 -18.77
CA LEU A 197 15.65 -9.58 -17.62
C LEU A 197 16.92 -8.76 -17.47
N GLN A 198 16.76 -7.50 -17.06
CA GLN A 198 17.87 -6.78 -16.49
C GLN A 198 18.38 -7.68 -15.36
N LYS A 199 19.67 -8.02 -15.40
CA LYS A 199 20.25 -8.70 -14.23
C LYS A 199 19.80 -7.86 -13.05
N ILE A 200 19.21 -8.50 -12.06
CA ILE A 200 19.20 -7.95 -10.71
C ILE A 200 20.69 -7.91 -10.36
N SER A 201 21.40 -6.92 -10.88
CA SER A 201 22.50 -6.32 -10.18
C SER A 201 21.88 -6.11 -8.83
N THR A 202 22.31 -6.86 -7.82
CA THR A 202 22.07 -6.47 -6.43
C THR A 202 22.26 -4.97 -6.39
N VAL A 203 21.14 -4.23 -6.37
CA VAL A 203 21.15 -2.83 -6.80
C VAL A 203 21.79 -2.08 -5.64
N ASN A 204 23.10 -1.92 -5.72
CA ASN A 204 23.70 -0.66 -5.34
C ASN A 204 23.05 0.37 -6.26
N LEU A 205 22.05 1.09 -5.74
CA LEU A 205 21.50 2.27 -6.40
C LEU A 205 22.59 3.33 -6.43
N ALA A 206 23.40 3.35 -7.49
CA ALA A 206 24.18 4.52 -7.89
C ALA A 206 24.61 4.39 -9.35
N VAL A 207 23.88 5.06 -10.24
CA VAL A 207 24.46 5.54 -11.51
C VAL A 207 25.27 6.80 -11.17
N PRO A 208 26.54 6.90 -11.59
CA PRO A 208 27.42 7.97 -11.19
C PRO A 208 27.10 9.25 -11.97
N ARG A 209 26.58 10.26 -11.28
CA ARG A 209 26.80 11.67 -11.66
C ARG A 209 27.61 12.31 -10.55
N GLY A 210 28.93 12.34 -10.73
CA GLY A 210 29.87 13.37 -10.23
C GLY A 210 29.71 13.95 -8.82
N ASP A 211 28.99 13.30 -7.92
CA ASP A 211 28.67 13.75 -6.58
C ASP A 211 28.85 12.52 -5.69
N TYR A 212 29.63 12.67 -4.63
CA TYR A 212 29.98 11.59 -3.72
C TYR A 212 28.70 11.09 -3.03
N THR A 213 27.98 10.19 -3.69
CA THR A 213 26.80 9.52 -3.16
C THR A 213 27.28 8.60 -2.07
N PHE A 214 27.22 9.10 -0.84
CA PHE A 214 27.48 8.32 0.36
C PHE A 214 26.51 7.13 0.36
N LYS A 215 27.02 5.95 0.05
CA LYS A 215 26.22 4.73 0.06
C LYS A 215 26.04 4.32 1.52
N PRO A 216 24.80 4.21 2.02
CA PRO A 216 24.58 3.71 3.37
C PRO A 216 25.19 2.30 3.50
N SER A 217 25.70 2.01 4.68
CA SER A 217 26.28 0.74 5.04
C SER A 217 25.62 0.27 6.33
N LEU A 218 24.86 -0.80 6.21
CA LEU A 218 24.41 -1.60 7.33
C LEU A 218 25.42 -2.75 7.48
N THR A 219 25.81 -3.11 8.69
CA THR A 219 26.68 -4.27 8.94
C THR A 219 26.29 -4.98 10.23
N VAL A 220 26.57 -6.28 10.27
CA VAL A 220 26.44 -7.12 11.47
C VAL A 220 27.83 -7.62 11.85
N GLU A 221 28.26 -7.32 13.07
CA GLU A 221 29.54 -7.72 13.63
C GLU A 221 29.34 -8.61 14.86
N GLY A 222 30.24 -9.56 15.08
CA GLY A 222 30.21 -10.45 16.26
C GLY A 222 29.19 -11.58 16.20
N LEU A 223 28.39 -11.69 15.13
CA LEU A 223 27.57 -12.88 14.88
C LEU A 223 28.47 -14.06 14.51
N ASN A 224 28.46 -15.11 15.33
CA ASN A 224 29.21 -16.33 15.08
C ASN A 224 28.48 -17.21 14.05
N GLU A 225 29.24 -18.01 13.30
CA GLU A 225 28.67 -18.97 12.35
C GLU A 225 28.01 -20.17 13.05
N THR A 226 28.38 -20.43 14.31
CA THR A 226 27.87 -21.57 15.08
C THR A 226 27.66 -21.21 16.56
N TYR A 227 26.55 -21.69 17.11
CA TYR A 227 26.16 -21.57 18.52
C TYR A 227 25.75 -22.94 19.08
N SER A 228 25.77 -23.09 20.40
CA SER A 228 25.19 -24.26 21.10
C SER A 228 23.73 -24.00 21.46
N VAL A 229 22.91 -25.04 21.59
CA VAL A 229 21.52 -24.91 22.09
C VAL A 229 21.52 -24.19 23.46
N GLY A 230 20.65 -23.20 23.62
CA GLY A 230 20.55 -22.38 24.82
C GLY A 230 21.65 -21.31 24.96
N GLN A 231 22.60 -21.24 24.03
CA GLN A 231 23.60 -20.18 24.01
C GLN A 231 22.96 -18.85 23.60
N LYS A 232 23.32 -17.79 24.33
CA LYS A 232 22.97 -16.41 24.01
C LYS A 232 23.64 -15.95 22.72
N ILE A 233 22.86 -15.37 21.81
CA ILE A 233 23.32 -14.90 20.50
C ILE A 233 23.56 -13.39 20.56
N GLU A 234 24.78 -13.01 20.92
CA GLU A 234 25.20 -11.60 20.98
C GLU A 234 25.81 -11.14 19.66
N PHE A 235 25.44 -9.94 19.21
CA PHE A 235 26.03 -9.31 18.04
C PHE A 235 25.83 -7.79 18.08
N THR A 236 26.49 -7.08 17.17
CA THR A 236 26.36 -5.64 17.00
C THR A 236 25.85 -5.34 15.60
N VAL A 237 24.83 -4.48 15.50
CA VAL A 237 24.41 -3.86 14.25
C VAL A 237 25.03 -2.48 14.16
N LYS A 238 25.71 -2.18 13.05
CA LYS A 238 26.18 -0.83 12.75
C LYS A 238 25.48 -0.31 11.51
N PHE A 239 25.09 0.95 11.55
CA PHE A 239 24.62 1.68 10.39
C PHE A 239 25.43 2.95 10.23
N ASN A 240 25.91 3.20 9.03
CA ASN A 240 26.54 4.45 8.64
C ASN A 240 25.91 4.88 7.32
N GLY A 241 25.12 5.95 7.33
CA GLY A 241 24.22 6.31 6.23
C GLY A 241 23.39 7.55 6.50
N THR A 242 22.53 7.92 5.55
CA THR A 242 21.58 9.02 5.73
C THR A 242 20.24 8.46 6.20
N GLY A 243 19.78 8.86 7.38
CA GLY A 243 18.55 8.35 8.00
C GLY A 243 17.96 9.31 9.03
N TYR A 244 16.94 8.84 9.73
CA TYR A 244 16.37 9.55 10.88
C TYR A 244 17.08 9.09 12.16
N ASP A 245 17.45 10.04 13.02
CA ASP A 245 18.24 9.75 14.24
C ASP A 245 17.47 8.93 15.30
N CYS A 246 16.15 8.88 15.16
CA CYS A 246 15.19 8.22 16.05
C CYS A 246 14.90 6.76 15.70
N GLY A 247 15.39 6.22 14.57
CA GLY A 247 15.08 4.84 14.18
C GLY A 247 15.86 3.77 14.97
N TYR A 248 15.28 2.58 15.09
CA TYR A 248 15.94 1.36 15.53
C TYR A 248 15.84 0.27 14.45
N PRO A 249 16.83 -0.63 14.32
CA PRO A 249 16.74 -1.74 13.39
C PRO A 249 15.65 -2.73 13.82
N GLN A 250 14.97 -3.29 12.83
CA GLN A 250 14.13 -4.46 13.00
C GLN A 250 14.99 -5.71 12.79
N LEU A 251 14.89 -6.63 13.74
CA LEU A 251 15.68 -7.85 13.82
C LEU A 251 14.73 -9.03 13.93
N ARG A 252 14.90 -10.01 13.05
CA ARG A 252 14.19 -11.28 13.17
C ARG A 252 15.10 -12.45 12.81
N ILE A 253 14.86 -13.58 13.44
CA ILE A 253 15.54 -14.84 13.15
C ILE A 253 14.50 -15.82 12.67
N GLU A 254 14.73 -16.38 11.49
CA GLU A 254 13.92 -17.44 10.90
C GLU A 254 14.67 -18.77 10.95
N ASP A 255 13.94 -19.87 11.06
CA ASP A 255 14.48 -21.21 10.83
C ASP A 255 14.46 -21.57 9.33
N SER A 256 14.89 -22.80 9.00
CA SER A 256 14.89 -23.31 7.63
C SER A 256 13.51 -23.45 6.98
N ASN A 257 12.42 -23.39 7.75
CA ASN A 257 11.04 -23.42 7.26
C ASN A 257 10.46 -22.00 7.08
N HIS A 258 11.25 -20.95 7.34
CA HIS A 258 10.83 -19.55 7.39
C HIS A 258 9.89 -19.22 8.56
N ASP A 259 9.87 -20.05 9.61
CA ASP A 259 9.15 -19.74 10.83
C ASP A 259 9.95 -18.73 11.66
N ILE A 260 9.30 -17.68 12.15
CA ILE A 260 9.94 -16.66 12.99
C ILE A 260 10.16 -17.24 14.39
N ILE A 261 11.42 -17.43 14.76
CA ILE A 261 11.83 -18.00 16.06
C ILE A 261 12.04 -16.91 17.09
N TRP A 262 12.52 -15.75 16.64
CA TRP A 262 12.74 -14.61 17.50
C TRP A 262 12.61 -13.32 16.69
N GLU A 263 12.03 -12.29 17.30
CA GLU A 263 11.94 -10.94 16.75
C GLU A 263 12.16 -9.96 17.89
N ASN A 264 12.90 -8.87 17.65
CA ASN A 264 13.06 -7.85 18.67
C ASN A 264 11.71 -7.16 18.93
N SER A 265 11.43 -6.84 20.19
CA SER A 265 10.27 -6.00 20.51
C SER A 265 10.49 -4.63 19.86
N GLY A 266 9.79 -4.36 18.76
CA GLY A 266 9.95 -3.14 18.00
C GLY A 266 9.72 -1.94 18.91
N VAL A 267 10.78 -1.18 19.19
CA VAL A 267 10.64 0.12 19.84
C VAL A 267 10.04 1.03 18.76
N VAL A 268 8.73 1.27 18.84
CA VAL A 268 8.07 2.26 18.00
C VAL A 268 8.56 3.63 18.44
N SER A 269 9.64 4.08 17.83
CA SER A 269 10.12 5.44 17.99
C SER A 269 9.35 6.31 17.03
N LEU A 270 8.45 7.14 17.57
CA LEU A 270 7.74 8.15 16.79
C LEU A 270 8.74 9.23 16.40
N CYS A 271 9.30 9.11 15.19
CA CYS A 271 10.06 10.18 14.57
C CYS A 271 9.13 11.36 14.26
N ASP A 272 9.61 12.57 14.54
CA ASP A 272 8.92 13.78 14.08
C ASP A 272 8.84 13.75 12.53
N PRO A 273 7.64 13.84 11.92
CA PRO A 273 7.48 13.78 10.47
C PRO A 273 8.22 14.92 9.75
N ASP A 274 8.48 16.03 10.42
CA ASP A 274 9.20 17.18 9.86
C ASP A 274 10.73 17.07 10.01
N MET A 275 11.23 15.99 10.63
CA MET A 275 12.66 15.76 10.80
C MET A 275 13.33 15.60 9.43
N LYS A 276 14.47 16.26 9.23
CA LYS A 276 15.27 16.06 8.02
C LYS A 276 16.14 14.82 8.19
N LYS A 277 16.30 14.03 7.13
CA LYS A 277 17.31 12.96 7.11
C LYS A 277 18.69 13.59 7.27
N ILE A 278 19.47 13.09 8.22
CA ILE A 278 20.85 13.50 8.46
C ILE A 278 21.76 12.29 8.28
N HIS A 279 23.05 12.55 8.07
CA HIS A 279 24.05 11.50 8.15
C HIS A 279 24.15 11.03 9.60
N ILE A 280 23.98 9.73 9.82
CA ILE A 280 24.05 9.09 11.13
C ILE A 280 25.02 7.92 11.10
N GLU A 281 25.81 7.83 12.17
CA GLU A 281 26.56 6.64 12.52
C GLU A 281 25.94 6.08 13.81
N LYS A 282 25.30 4.91 13.70
CA LYS A 282 24.61 4.26 14.81
C LYS A 282 25.19 2.88 15.05
N LYS A 283 25.21 2.50 16.32
CA LYS A 283 25.65 1.20 16.80
C LYS A 283 24.62 0.68 17.79
N TRP A 284 24.05 -0.47 17.52
CA TRP A 284 23.14 -1.18 18.43
C TRP A 284 23.78 -2.49 18.86
N ILE A 285 23.92 -2.66 20.17
CA ILE A 285 24.48 -3.87 20.77
C ILE A 285 23.31 -4.76 21.20
N ILE A 286 23.26 -5.99 20.69
CA ILE A 286 22.21 -6.95 21.02
C ILE A 286 22.77 -7.86 22.11
N ASN A 287 22.37 -7.58 23.36
CA ASN A 287 22.80 -8.30 24.55
C ASN A 287 21.75 -8.17 25.68
N ASP A 288 22.06 -8.72 26.86
CA ASP A 288 21.15 -8.70 28.02
C ASP A 288 20.79 -7.31 28.55
N SER A 289 21.58 -6.29 28.23
CA SER A 289 21.43 -4.93 28.79
C SER A 289 20.61 -3.99 27.90
N THR A 290 20.22 -4.41 26.70
CA THR A 290 19.50 -3.55 25.76
C THR A 290 18.02 -3.87 25.65
N HIS A 291 17.25 -2.87 25.24
CA HIS A 291 15.80 -2.97 25.05
C HIS A 291 15.38 -3.94 23.94
N PHE A 292 16.32 -4.52 23.18
CA PHE A 292 16.04 -5.45 22.09
C PHE A 292 15.71 -6.86 22.58
N GLY A 293 16.12 -7.21 23.80
CA GLY A 293 16.19 -8.60 24.24
C GLY A 293 17.35 -9.36 23.58
N ILE A 294 17.64 -10.55 24.09
CA ILE A 294 18.69 -11.41 23.56
C ILE A 294 18.08 -12.69 22.96
N PRO A 295 18.43 -13.08 21.73
CA PRO A 295 17.97 -14.33 21.17
C PRO A 295 18.64 -15.51 21.88
N VAL A 296 17.83 -16.49 22.28
CA VAL A 296 18.26 -17.79 22.79
C VAL A 296 17.43 -18.85 22.06
N ILE A 297 18.11 -19.73 21.34
CA ILE A 297 17.47 -20.78 20.53
C ILE A 297 17.58 -22.12 21.25
N ASP A 298 16.46 -22.80 21.44
CA ASP A 298 16.32 -24.04 22.22
C ASP A 298 16.40 -25.32 21.38
N LYS A 299 16.60 -25.19 20.07
CA LYS A 299 16.67 -26.29 19.11
C LYS A 299 17.91 -26.16 18.22
N GLY A 300 18.52 -27.29 17.88
CA GLY A 300 19.56 -27.33 16.86
C GLY A 300 18.97 -27.17 15.45
N GLY A 301 19.66 -26.47 14.56
CA GLY A 301 19.16 -26.18 13.21
C GLY A 301 19.99 -25.15 12.45
N TYR A 302 19.51 -24.83 11.24
CA TYR A 302 20.00 -23.72 10.43
C TYR A 302 19.06 -22.54 10.58
N TYR A 303 19.63 -21.36 10.77
CA TYR A 303 18.88 -20.14 11.03
C TYR A 303 19.41 -19.00 10.18
N THR A 304 18.54 -18.04 9.94
CA THR A 304 18.83 -16.83 9.19
C THR A 304 18.43 -15.61 10.00
N LEU A 305 19.40 -14.76 10.31
CA LEU A 305 19.18 -13.43 10.87
C LEU A 305 18.88 -12.43 9.74
N PHE A 306 17.76 -11.74 9.86
CA PHE A 306 17.40 -10.58 9.05
C PHE A 306 17.54 -9.31 9.88
N VAL A 307 18.23 -8.32 9.32
CA VAL A 307 18.39 -6.98 9.89
C VAL A 307 17.88 -5.97 8.88
N THR A 308 16.86 -5.22 9.24
CA THR A 308 16.26 -4.18 8.40
C THR A 308 16.40 -2.82 9.09
N PHE A 309 16.94 -1.84 8.38
CA PHE A 309 16.99 -0.46 8.86
C PHE A 309 16.93 0.52 7.68
N SER A 310 16.03 1.50 7.77
CA SER A 310 15.67 2.35 6.62
C SER A 310 15.23 1.48 5.43
N ASP A 311 15.94 1.56 4.31
CA ASP A 311 15.62 0.83 3.07
C ASP A 311 16.59 -0.36 2.84
N ASP A 312 17.52 -0.58 3.77
CA ASP A 312 18.54 -1.64 3.67
C ASP A 312 18.12 -2.90 4.44
N ILE A 313 18.40 -4.05 3.84
CA ILE A 313 18.17 -5.36 4.44
C ILE A 313 19.47 -6.16 4.36
N ILE A 314 19.88 -6.75 5.49
CA ILE A 314 20.98 -7.71 5.57
C ILE A 314 20.47 -9.05 6.04
N GLN A 315 21.01 -10.09 5.42
CA GLN A 315 20.76 -11.47 5.77
C GLN A 315 22.08 -12.13 6.19
N LYS A 316 22.06 -12.88 7.29
CA LYS A 316 23.20 -13.68 7.77
C LYS A 316 22.73 -15.05 8.26
N ASP A 317 23.33 -16.09 7.72
CA ASP A 317 23.03 -17.47 8.12
C ASP A 317 23.98 -17.93 9.23
N PHE A 318 23.47 -18.74 10.16
CA PHE A 318 24.25 -19.38 11.22
C PHE A 318 23.62 -20.72 11.64
N VAL A 319 24.35 -21.51 12.42
CA VAL A 319 23.93 -22.85 12.85
C VAL A 319 23.86 -22.94 14.36
N VAL A 320 22.84 -23.60 14.90
CA VAL A 320 22.78 -24.00 16.32
C VAL A 320 22.98 -25.51 16.42
N ARG A 321 23.93 -25.95 17.25
CA ARG A 321 24.27 -27.36 17.48
C ARG A 321 23.92 -27.79 18.90
N TRP A 322 23.62 -29.08 19.05
CA TRP A 322 23.42 -29.73 20.34
C TRP A 322 24.72 -29.80 21.14
#